data_AF-A0A940BPN6-F1
#
_entry.id   AF-A0A940BPN6-F1
#
_cell.length_a   1.000
_cell.length_b   1.000
_cell.length_c   1.000
_cell.angle_alpha   90.00
_cell.angle_beta   90.00
_cell.angle_gamma   90.00
#
_symmetry.space_group_name_H-M   'P 1'
#
loop_
_entity.id
_entity.type
_entity.pdbx_description
1 polymer ?
#
loop_
_entity_poly.entity_id
_entity_poly.type
_entity_poly.pdbx_seq_one_letter_code
_entity_poly.pdbx_strand_id
1 'polypeptide(L)'
;MSAAFRNFILTFIIMLLVFGFIAYKALPDIRAVLFPEPEESAEESSEPAEESSGVEESSSESSASEPAVVEDNVFDCIIAAKNDAGAVCSLIFVSVSELNKTYTVCRIPVDLHVKDGGIYRTLASQLGANNADYMLRKLSPLVGRELKHYIICNTDSLVALVS
;
A
#
# COMPACT_ATOMS: atom_id res chain seq x y z
N MET A 1 15.26 -33.88 -21.08
CA MET A 1 14.61 -32.59 -21.42
C MET A 1 14.49 -32.48 -22.94
N SER A 2 13.27 -32.34 -23.46
CA SER A 2 13.03 -32.22 -24.91
C SER A 2 13.61 -30.93 -25.48
N ALA A 3 14.06 -30.94 -26.74
CA ALA A 3 14.58 -29.77 -27.44
C ALA A 3 13.56 -28.60 -27.45
N ALA A 4 12.27 -28.91 -27.54
CA ALA A 4 11.19 -27.92 -27.46
C ALA A 4 11.14 -27.20 -26.11
N PHE A 5 11.37 -27.93 -25.01
CA PHE A 5 11.38 -27.36 -23.66
C PHE A 5 12.58 -26.45 -23.42
N ARG A 6 13.75 -26.83 -23.95
CA ARG A 6 14.96 -25.99 -23.89
C ARG A 6 14.76 -24.68 -24.66
N ASN A 7 14.17 -24.76 -25.86
CA ASN A 7 13.89 -23.58 -26.67
C ASN A 7 12.84 -22.67 -26.01
N PHE A 8 11.81 -23.25 -25.39
CA PHE A 8 10.81 -22.49 -24.62
C PHE A 8 11.44 -21.70 -23.46
N ILE A 9 12.27 -22.35 -22.66
CA ILE A 9 12.97 -21.69 -21.54
C ILE A 9 13.86 -20.55 -22.06
N LEU A 10 14.60 -20.80 -23.14
CA LEU A 10 15.49 -19.80 -23.72
C LEU A 10 14.71 -18.59 -24.22
N THR A 11 13.59 -18.80 -24.91
CA THR A 11 12.70 -17.71 -25.35
C THR A 11 12.07 -16.96 -24.19
N PHE A 12 11.70 -17.66 -23.12
CA PHE A 12 11.11 -17.05 -21.93
C PHE A 12 12.10 -16.16 -21.18
N ILE A 13 13.35 -16.63 -21.01
CA ILE A 13 14.42 -15.84 -20.37
C ILE A 13 14.75 -14.61 -21.22
N ILE A 14 14.85 -14.75 -22.55
CA ILE A 14 15.09 -13.61 -23.44
C ILE A 14 13.97 -12.58 -23.34
N MET A 15 12.70 -13.03 -23.31
CA MET A 15 11.55 -12.14 -23.12
C MET A 15 11.61 -11.38 -21.79
N LEU A 16 11.96 -12.07 -20.69
CA LEU A 16 12.12 -11.41 -19.39
C LEU A 16 13.21 -10.34 -19.41
N LEU A 17 14.35 -10.60 -20.06
CA LEU A 17 15.41 -9.61 -20.19
C LEU A 17 14.99 -8.39 -21.01
N VAL A 18 14.26 -8.60 -22.11
CA VAL A 18 13.75 -7.51 -22.96
C VAL A 18 12.73 -6.67 -22.20
N PHE A 19 11.74 -7.30 -21.53
CA PHE A 19 10.76 -6.57 -20.73
C PHE A 19 11.39 -5.87 -19.53
N GLY A 20 12.37 -6.50 -18.87
CA GLY A 20 13.12 -5.88 -17.77
C GLY A 20 13.90 -4.65 -18.22
N PHE A 21 14.52 -4.69 -19.41
CA PHE A 21 15.24 -3.55 -19.96
C PHE A 21 14.30 -2.41 -20.38
N ILE A 22 13.14 -2.74 -20.96
CA ILE A 22 12.11 -1.74 -21.28
C ILE A 22 11.58 -1.09 -20.00
N ALA A 23 11.29 -1.88 -18.95
CA ALA A 23 10.86 -1.34 -17.65
C ALA A 23 11.92 -0.43 -17.03
N TYR A 24 13.20 -0.82 -17.10
CA TYR A 24 14.33 -0.01 -16.63
C TYR A 24 14.43 1.33 -17.38
N LYS A 25 14.19 1.34 -18.69
CA LYS A 25 14.21 2.56 -19.51
C LYS A 25 12.96 3.43 -19.37
N ALA A 26 11.80 2.82 -19.10
CA ALA A 26 10.52 3.50 -19.03
C ALA A 26 10.21 4.10 -17.65
N LEU A 27 10.96 3.72 -16.61
CA LEU A 27 10.87 4.31 -15.28
C LEU A 27 11.99 5.35 -15.10
N PRO A 28 11.75 6.64 -15.38
CA PRO A 28 12.69 7.69 -14.97
C PRO A 28 12.77 7.72 -13.44
N ASP A 29 14.01 7.68 -12.94
CA ASP A 29 14.46 7.84 -11.55
C ASP A 29 13.43 7.59 -10.43
N ILE A 30 13.20 6.31 -10.16
CA ILE A 30 12.61 5.84 -8.88
C ILE A 30 13.45 6.32 -7.67
N ARG A 31 14.71 6.73 -7.89
CA ARG A 31 15.60 7.27 -6.86
C ARG A 31 15.08 8.59 -6.27
N ALA A 32 14.47 9.47 -7.05
CA ALA A 32 13.93 10.73 -6.55
C ALA A 32 12.68 10.54 -5.66
N VAL A 33 11.97 9.41 -5.82
CA VAL A 33 10.82 9.04 -4.98
C VAL A 33 11.26 8.26 -3.74
N LEU A 34 12.35 7.50 -3.81
CA LEU A 34 12.85 6.66 -2.72
C LEU A 34 13.84 7.37 -1.78
N PHE A 35 14.54 8.41 -2.26
CA PHE A 35 15.50 9.19 -1.49
C PHE A 35 15.37 10.67 -1.86
N PRO A 36 14.49 11.44 -1.19
CA PRO A 36 14.51 12.88 -1.32
C PRO A 36 15.84 13.40 -0.73
N GLU A 37 16.69 13.99 -1.56
CA GLU A 37 17.85 14.75 -1.05
C GLU A 37 17.33 15.96 -0.26
N PRO A 38 17.83 16.22 0.96
CA PRO A 38 17.45 17.40 1.70
C PRO A 38 18.07 18.63 1.04
N GLU A 39 17.24 19.62 0.71
CA GLU A 39 17.72 20.92 0.23
C GLU A 39 18.61 21.57 1.29
N GLU A 40 19.85 21.92 0.91
CA GLU A 40 20.69 22.85 1.66
C GLU A 40 20.04 24.24 1.66
N SER A 41 19.23 24.52 2.67
CA SER A 41 18.85 25.90 2.99
C SER A 41 19.98 26.52 3.81
N ALA A 42 20.92 27.14 3.11
CA ALA A 42 21.80 28.14 3.68
C ALA A 42 20.97 29.33 4.15
N GLU A 43 20.92 29.60 5.46
CA GLU A 43 20.79 30.98 5.97
C GLU A 43 21.66 31.18 7.22
N GLU A 44 22.51 32.19 7.11
CA GLU A 44 23.36 32.80 8.13
C GLU A 44 22.52 33.47 9.23
N SER A 45 22.93 33.40 10.50
CA SER A 45 22.96 34.58 11.42
C SER A 45 23.51 34.26 12.83
N SER A 46 24.70 34.79 13.09
CA SER A 46 25.38 35.26 14.32
C SER A 46 24.82 35.06 15.76
N GLU A 47 25.61 34.33 16.59
CA GLU A 47 26.14 34.51 17.99
C GLU A 47 25.60 35.60 18.99
N PRO A 48 25.94 35.55 20.32
CA PRO A 48 26.02 34.43 21.28
C PRO A 48 25.60 34.77 22.76
N ALA A 49 25.72 33.75 23.64
CA ALA A 49 25.98 33.76 25.10
C ALA A 49 24.85 34.07 26.13
N GLU A 50 24.58 33.12 27.03
CA GLU A 50 25.04 33.15 28.43
C GLU A 50 24.61 31.87 29.22
N GLU A 51 25.42 31.55 30.23
CA GLU A 51 25.63 30.26 30.90
C GLU A 51 24.50 29.73 31.82
N SER A 52 24.41 28.40 31.97
CA SER A 52 24.23 27.78 33.31
C SER A 52 24.57 26.28 33.32
N SER A 53 25.68 25.99 34.02
CA SER A 53 26.14 24.78 34.71
C SER A 53 25.37 23.44 34.59
N GLY A 54 26.11 22.38 34.26
CA GLY A 54 25.72 20.99 34.52
C GLY A 54 26.71 19.98 33.92
N VAL A 55 27.68 19.56 34.72
CA VAL A 55 28.79 18.63 34.44
C VAL A 55 28.29 17.22 34.05
N GLU A 56 28.76 16.64 32.95
CA GLU A 56 29.62 15.43 32.90
C GLU A 56 30.01 15.03 31.45
N GLU A 57 31.29 14.67 31.29
CA GLU A 57 31.96 14.24 30.07
C GLU A 57 31.37 12.93 29.51
N SER A 58 30.98 12.94 28.24
CA SER A 58 31.70 12.33 27.11
C SER A 58 31.87 10.80 27.18
N SER A 59 31.05 10.10 26.39
CA SER A 59 31.54 9.08 25.46
C SER A 59 30.52 8.92 24.34
N SER A 60 30.97 9.33 23.17
CA SER A 60 30.34 9.28 21.86
C SER A 60 29.94 7.86 21.44
N GLU A 61 28.66 7.66 21.12
CA GLU A 61 28.21 6.63 20.19
C GLU A 61 27.47 7.36 19.07
N SER A 62 28.07 7.28 17.89
CA SER A 62 27.68 7.93 16.65
C SER A 62 26.30 7.48 16.16
N SER A 63 25.48 8.47 15.83
CA SER A 63 24.49 8.53 14.74
C SER A 63 24.10 7.22 14.05
N ALA A 64 22.85 6.82 14.29
CA ALA A 64 21.92 6.48 13.21
C ALA A 64 20.55 6.97 13.65
N SER A 65 20.23 8.23 13.35
CA SER A 65 18.85 8.69 13.45
C SER A 65 18.04 7.81 12.52
N GLU A 66 17.22 6.91 13.07
CA GLU A 66 16.17 6.26 12.30
C GLU A 66 15.42 7.36 11.54
N PRO A 67 15.10 7.18 10.25
CA PRO A 67 14.29 8.16 9.56
C PRO A 67 13.03 8.33 10.39
N ALA A 68 12.77 9.55 10.85
CA ALA A 68 11.54 9.88 11.51
C ALA A 68 10.43 9.43 10.56
N VAL A 69 9.76 8.33 10.92
CA VAL A 69 8.60 7.86 10.18
C VAL A 69 7.60 8.98 10.36
N VAL A 70 7.50 9.85 9.36
CA VAL A 70 6.43 10.83 9.31
C VAL A 70 5.17 10.00 9.22
N GLU A 71 4.44 9.88 10.33
CA GLU A 71 3.13 9.26 10.36
C GLU A 71 2.22 10.09 9.47
N ASP A 72 2.18 9.75 8.18
CA ASP A 72 1.18 10.29 7.27
C ASP A 72 -0.17 9.85 7.82
N ASN A 73 -1.05 10.82 8.06
CA ASN A 73 -2.42 10.55 8.45
C ASN A 73 -3.16 9.98 7.24
N VAL A 74 -3.00 8.68 7.02
CA VAL A 74 -3.65 7.99 5.93
C VAL A 74 -5.05 7.56 6.36
N PHE A 75 -6.06 8.03 5.64
CA PHE A 75 -7.40 7.47 5.72
C PHE A 75 -7.52 6.31 4.74
N ASP A 76 -7.54 5.09 5.29
CA ASP A 76 -7.76 3.85 4.55
C ASP A 76 -9.18 3.34 4.77
N CYS A 77 -9.89 3.06 3.67
CA CYS A 77 -11.27 2.60 3.68
C CYS A 77 -11.52 1.52 2.64
N ILE A 78 -12.34 0.52 3.00
CA ILE A 78 -12.86 -0.46 2.04
C ILE A 78 -14.34 -0.25 1.81
N ILE A 79 -14.70 -0.18 0.54
CA ILE A 79 -16.07 -0.09 0.07
C ILE A 79 -16.45 -1.44 -0.53
N ALA A 80 -17.44 -2.10 0.08
CA ALA A 80 -17.99 -3.37 -0.38
C ALA A 80 -19.43 -3.16 -0.84
N ALA A 81 -19.72 -3.47 -2.09
CA ALA A 81 -21.09 -3.48 -2.61
C ALA A 81 -21.67 -4.89 -2.53
N LYS A 82 -22.83 -5.03 -1.88
CA LYS A 82 -23.59 -6.27 -1.78
C LYS A 82 -24.85 -6.21 -2.64
N ASN A 83 -25.17 -7.33 -3.28
CA ASN A 83 -26.47 -7.50 -3.94
C ASN A 83 -27.56 -7.91 -2.94
N ASP A 84 -28.80 -8.01 -3.42
CA ASP A 84 -29.96 -8.34 -2.59
C ASP A 84 -29.90 -9.76 -2.02
N ALA A 85 -29.09 -10.64 -2.60
CA ALA A 85 -28.81 -11.98 -2.09
C ALA A 85 -27.72 -11.99 -0.99
N GLY A 86 -27.17 -10.83 -0.62
CA GLY A 86 -26.12 -10.67 0.39
C GLY A 86 -24.70 -11.00 -0.09
N ALA A 87 -24.52 -11.32 -1.37
CA ALA A 87 -23.21 -11.61 -1.95
C ALA A 87 -22.47 -10.31 -2.29
N VAL A 88 -21.15 -10.29 -2.04
CA VAL A 88 -20.30 -9.14 -2.39
C VAL A 88 -20.00 -9.17 -3.88
N CYS A 89 -20.41 -8.12 -4.59
CA CYS A 89 -20.27 -8.00 -6.05
C CYS A 89 -19.14 -7.05 -6.47
N SER A 90 -18.76 -6.11 -5.61
CA SER A 90 -17.65 -5.18 -5.88
C SER A 90 -16.91 -4.88 -4.59
N LEU A 91 -15.58 -4.80 -4.68
CA LEU A 91 -14.68 -4.39 -3.61
C LEU A 91 -13.75 -3.30 -4.14
N ILE A 92 -13.72 -2.19 -3.43
CA ILE A 92 -12.88 -1.04 -3.75
C ILE A 92 -12.14 -0.65 -2.48
N PHE A 93 -10.82 -0.58 -2.57
CA PHE A 93 -9.96 0.00 -1.56
C PHE A 93 -9.68 1.45 -1.92
N VAL A 94 -9.82 2.35 -0.94
CA VAL A 94 -9.52 3.77 -1.07
C VAL A 94 -8.52 4.15 0.01
N SER A 95 -7.44 4.80 -0.40
CA SER A 95 -6.42 5.35 0.50
C SER A 95 -6.27 6.82 0.22
N VAL A 96 -6.37 7.66 1.25
CA VAL A 96 -6.18 9.12 1.14
C VAL A 96 -4.99 9.49 1.99
N SER A 97 -3.95 10.02 1.35
CA SER A 97 -2.74 10.52 1.99
C SER A 97 -2.85 12.02 2.14
N GLU A 98 -2.81 12.52 3.37
CA GLU A 98 -2.83 13.96 3.63
C GLU A 98 -1.49 14.61 3.30
N LEU A 99 -0.38 13.89 3.51
CA LEU A 99 0.97 14.36 3.22
C LEU A 99 1.17 14.58 1.71
N ASN A 100 0.77 13.60 0.90
CA ASN A 100 0.93 13.69 -0.56
C ASN A 100 -0.21 14.44 -1.25
N LYS A 101 -1.30 14.78 -0.53
CA LYS A 101 -2.55 15.34 -1.09
C LYS A 101 -3.10 14.50 -2.26
N THR A 102 -2.91 13.19 -2.18
CA THR A 102 -3.35 12.23 -3.20
C THR A 102 -4.33 11.24 -2.62
N TYR A 103 -5.26 10.77 -3.45
CA TYR A 103 -6.07 9.60 -3.17
C TYR A 103 -5.77 8.49 -4.18
N THR A 104 -5.73 7.25 -3.69
CA THR A 104 -5.55 6.05 -4.50
C THR A 104 -6.82 5.20 -4.41
N VAL A 105 -7.32 4.76 -5.55
CA VAL A 105 -8.46 3.84 -5.64
C VAL A 105 -7.99 2.56 -6.30
N CYS A 106 -8.16 1.44 -5.61
CA CYS A 106 -7.80 0.12 -6.10
C CYS A 106 -9.03 -0.78 -6.12
N ARG A 107 -9.35 -1.36 -7.27
CA ARG A 107 -10.41 -2.36 -7.37
C ARG A 107 -9.84 -3.73 -7.01
N ILE A 108 -10.44 -4.37 -6.02
CA ILE A 108 -10.07 -5.72 -5.62
C ILE A 108 -10.98 -6.71 -6.36
N PRO A 109 -10.43 -7.66 -7.15
CA PRO A 109 -11.23 -8.66 -7.83
C PRO A 109 -11.95 -9.57 -6.82
N VAL A 110 -13.27 -9.64 -6.88
CA VAL A 110 -14.11 -10.45 -5.97
C VAL A 110 -13.99 -11.95 -6.23
N ASP A 111 -13.52 -12.34 -7.41
CA ASP A 111 -13.21 -13.70 -7.84
C ASP A 111 -11.80 -14.16 -7.42
N LEU A 112 -11.03 -13.30 -6.75
CA LEU A 112 -9.72 -13.65 -6.22
C LEU A 112 -9.84 -14.84 -5.26
N HIS A 113 -9.06 -15.89 -5.51
CA HIS A 113 -9.01 -17.06 -4.67
C HIS A 113 -8.05 -16.84 -3.51
N VAL A 114 -8.58 -16.80 -2.30
CA VAL A 114 -7.80 -16.60 -1.08
C VAL A 114 -7.90 -17.84 -0.22
N LYS A 115 -6.76 -18.28 0.31
CA LYS A 115 -6.69 -19.42 1.21
C LYS A 115 -7.37 -19.07 2.54
N ASP A 116 -8.28 -19.92 2.99
CA ASP A 116 -8.95 -19.80 4.28
C ASP A 116 -9.10 -21.17 4.93
N GLY A 117 -8.51 -21.34 6.13
CA GLY A 117 -8.53 -22.62 6.83
C GLY A 117 -7.97 -23.82 6.04
N GLY A 118 -7.10 -23.58 5.05
CA GLY A 118 -6.54 -24.63 4.18
C GLY A 118 -7.28 -24.85 2.86
N ILE A 119 -8.46 -24.25 2.67
CA ILE A 119 -9.26 -24.36 1.44
C ILE A 119 -9.17 -23.05 0.67
N TYR A 120 -9.01 -23.12 -0.65
CA TYR A 120 -9.10 -21.94 -1.51
C TYR A 120 -10.56 -21.66 -1.84
N ARG A 121 -11.03 -20.44 -1.55
CA ARG A 121 -12.35 -19.96 -1.95
C ARG A 121 -12.26 -18.53 -2.49
N THR A 122 -13.26 -18.11 -3.25
CA THR A 122 -13.33 -16.75 -3.78
C THR A 122 -13.65 -15.75 -2.66
N LEU A 123 -13.11 -14.53 -2.76
CA LEU A 123 -13.44 -13.43 -1.85
C LEU A 123 -14.95 -13.19 -1.77
N ALA A 124 -15.66 -13.23 -2.91
CA ALA A 124 -17.11 -13.08 -2.95
C ALA A 124 -17.84 -14.05 -2.01
N SER A 125 -17.43 -15.33 -2.01
CA SER A 125 -18.03 -16.35 -1.16
C SER A 125 -17.67 -16.20 0.32
N GLN A 126 -16.44 -15.75 0.61
CA GLN A 126 -15.95 -15.56 1.98
C GLN A 126 -16.55 -14.32 2.62
N LEU A 127 -16.71 -13.22 1.88
CA LEU A 127 -17.15 -11.95 2.45
C LEU A 127 -18.68 -11.81 2.48
N GLY A 128 -19.41 -12.53 1.60
CA GLY A 128 -20.87 -12.46 1.55
C GLY A 128 -21.54 -12.90 2.86
N ALA A 129 -21.08 -14.03 3.42
CA ALA A 129 -21.67 -14.67 4.59
C ALA A 129 -21.20 -14.13 5.95
N ASN A 130 -20.22 -13.23 5.96
CA ASN A 130 -19.51 -12.85 7.17
C ASN A 130 -19.70 -11.37 7.54
N ASN A 131 -19.45 -11.07 8.82
CA ASN A 131 -19.54 -9.73 9.38
C ASN A 131 -18.41 -8.82 8.89
N ALA A 132 -18.59 -7.51 9.06
CA ALA A 132 -17.61 -6.51 8.64
C ALA A 132 -16.22 -6.69 9.26
N ASP A 133 -16.14 -7.09 10.54
CA ASP A 133 -14.86 -7.34 11.22
C ASP A 133 -14.06 -8.46 10.56
N TYR A 134 -14.75 -9.50 10.07
CA TYR A 134 -14.11 -10.57 9.30
C TYR A 134 -13.58 -10.04 7.98
N MET A 135 -14.35 -9.18 7.28
CA MET A 135 -13.89 -8.56 6.04
C MET A 135 -12.62 -7.74 6.25
N LEU A 136 -12.58 -6.89 7.28
CA LEU A 136 -11.40 -6.10 7.63
C LEU A 136 -10.19 -7.00 7.88
N ARG A 137 -10.33 -7.99 8.77
CA ARG A 137 -9.23 -8.93 9.09
C ARG A 137 -8.71 -9.68 7.87
N LYS A 138 -9.59 -10.02 6.92
CA LYS A 138 -9.20 -10.75 5.71
C LYS A 138 -8.55 -9.86 4.66
N LEU A 139 -9.02 -8.62 4.53
CA LEU A 139 -8.55 -7.67 3.51
C LEU A 139 -7.33 -6.88 3.95
N SER A 140 -7.13 -6.64 5.25
CA SER A 140 -5.95 -5.94 5.78
C SER A 140 -4.62 -6.57 5.30
N PRO A 141 -4.41 -7.90 5.44
CA PRO A 141 -3.19 -8.52 4.93
C PRO A 141 -3.12 -8.57 3.40
N LEU A 142 -4.26 -8.49 2.70
CA LEU A 142 -4.30 -8.47 1.24
C LEU A 142 -3.81 -7.13 0.68
N VAL A 143 -4.18 -6.04 1.35
CA VAL A 143 -3.78 -4.68 1.00
C VAL A 143 -2.42 -4.32 1.61
N GLY A 144 -1.97 -5.08 2.62
CA GLY A 144 -0.72 -4.83 3.34
C GLY A 144 -0.83 -3.68 4.34
N ARG A 145 -2.04 -3.34 4.78
CA ARG A 145 -2.32 -2.22 5.69
C ARG A 145 -3.38 -2.59 6.71
N GLU A 146 -3.36 -1.95 7.87
CA GLU A 146 -4.41 -2.13 8.87
C GLU A 146 -5.63 -1.27 8.50
N LEU A 147 -6.71 -1.93 8.08
CA LEU A 147 -7.95 -1.27 7.72
C LEU A 147 -8.79 -0.98 8.97
N LYS A 148 -9.14 0.29 9.19
CA LYS A 148 -9.99 0.73 10.31
C LYS A 148 -11.41 1.08 9.88
N HIS A 149 -11.59 1.52 8.64
CA HIS A 149 -12.87 1.99 8.13
C HIS A 149 -13.39 1.10 7.01
N TYR A 150 -14.70 0.89 6.99
CA TYR A 150 -15.39 0.19 5.92
C TYR A 150 -16.75 0.82 5.64
N ILE A 151 -17.21 0.66 4.41
CA ILE A 151 -18.54 1.04 3.97
C ILE A 151 -19.15 -0.18 3.26
N ILE A 152 -20.35 -0.58 3.68
CA ILE A 152 -21.12 -1.61 3.00
C ILE A 152 -22.31 -0.93 2.33
N CYS A 153 -22.37 -1.02 1.01
CA CYS A 153 -23.47 -0.48 0.23
C CYS A 153 -24.34 -1.63 -0.28
N ASN A 154 -25.65 -1.57 -0.02
CA ASN A 154 -26.62 -2.41 -0.71
C ASN A 154 -27.07 -1.73 -2.00
N THR A 155 -27.75 -2.47 -2.88
CA THR A 155 -28.29 -1.98 -4.14
C THR A 155 -29.09 -0.68 -3.96
N ASP A 156 -30.01 -0.64 -2.99
CA ASP A 156 -30.84 0.53 -2.71
C ASP A 156 -30.03 1.74 -2.25
N SER A 157 -29.05 1.53 -1.37
CA SER A 157 -28.18 2.61 -0.86
C SER A 157 -27.32 3.20 -1.98
N LEU A 158 -26.88 2.35 -2.92
CA LEU A 158 -26.05 2.77 -4.04
C LEU A 158 -26.85 3.55 -5.07
N VAL A 159 -28.11 3.15 -5.32
CA VAL A 159 -29.05 3.91 -6.17
C VAL A 159 -29.35 5.27 -5.53
N ALA A 160 -29.64 5.31 -4.23
CA ALA A 160 -29.95 6.56 -3.51
C ALA A 160 -28.76 7.55 -3.46
N LEU A 161 -27.52 7.06 -3.52
CA LEU A 161 -26.33 7.90 -3.54
C LEU A 161 -26.13 8.62 -4.88
N VAL A 162 -26.63 8.03 -5.98
CA VAL A 162 -26.44 8.53 -7.34
C VAL A 162 -27.64 9.35 -7.84
N SER A 163 -28.81 9.17 -7.23
CA SER A 163 -30.05 9.92 -7.50
C SER A 163 -30.04 11.31 -6.87
#